data_AF-A0A1G1EXJ9-F1
#
_entry.id   AF-A0A1G1EXJ9-F1
#
_cell.length_a   1.000
_cell.length_b   1.000
_cell.length_c   1.000
_cell.angle_alpha   90.00
_cell.angle_beta   90.00
_cell.angle_gamma   90.00
#
_symmetry.space_group_name_H-M   'P 1'
#
loop_
_entity.id
_entity.type
_entity.pdbx_description
1 polymer ?
#
loop_
_entity_poly.entity_id
_entity_poly.type
_entity_poly.pdbx_seq_one_letter_code
_entity_poly.pdbx_strand_id
1 'polypeptide(L)'
;MFSAHLPPGDYEIFNVSFFENRGYFGTTTFSSKRDFSARFTVKEGHAVYLGEFLSHPVLGKIFFGMSVTAEGYFVVANKLHRDLAVLSGRGEKIASDKVTIMVPTFLLIGVPVFRDSRAE
;
A
#
# COMPACT_ATOMS: atom_id res chain seq x y z
N MET A 1 -0.40 -10.18 3.48
CA MET A 1 -0.42 -10.32 2.01
C MET A 1 -1.86 -10.47 1.54
N PHE A 2 -2.26 -9.64 0.58
CA PHE A 2 -3.57 -9.59 -0.05
C PHE A 2 -3.41 -9.86 -1.55
N SER A 3 -4.35 -10.59 -2.15
CA SER A 3 -4.51 -10.77 -3.60
C SER A 3 -5.99 -10.62 -3.94
N ALA A 4 -6.28 -10.16 -5.15
CA ALA A 4 -7.63 -10.03 -5.66
C ALA A 4 -7.67 -10.42 -7.14
N HIS A 5 -8.76 -11.08 -7.53
CA HIS A 5 -9.04 -11.39 -8.94
C HIS A 5 -9.83 -10.24 -9.55
N LEU A 6 -9.24 -9.59 -10.54
CA LEU A 6 -9.86 -8.52 -11.32
C LEU A 6 -10.03 -9.01 -12.76
N PRO A 7 -11.14 -8.64 -13.45
CA PRO A 7 -11.24 -8.79 -14.88
C PRO A 7 -10.08 -8.08 -15.61
N PRO A 8 -9.73 -8.51 -16.83
CA PRO A 8 -8.82 -7.73 -17.67
C PRO A 8 -9.39 -6.34 -17.94
N GLY A 9 -8.55 -5.31 -17.83
CA GLY A 9 -8.98 -3.92 -18.00
C GLY A 9 -8.01 -2.91 -17.42
N ASP A 10 -8.34 -1.63 -17.59
CA ASP A 10 -7.60 -0.50 -17.06
C ASP A 10 -8.18 -0.06 -15.72
N TYR A 11 -7.29 0.13 -14.75
CA TYR A 11 -7.61 0.46 -13.37
C TYR A 11 -6.77 1.63 -12.89
N GLU A 12 -7.24 2.26 -11.83
CA GLU A 12 -6.57 3.38 -11.19
C GLU A 12 -6.69 3.28 -9.67
N ILE A 13 -5.57 3.46 -8.98
CA ILE A 13 -5.59 3.78 -7.55
C ILE A 13 -5.50 5.30 -7.44
N PHE A 14 -6.57 5.90 -6.93
CA PHE A 14 -6.70 7.36 -6.79
C PHE A 14 -6.79 7.81 -5.33
N ASN A 15 -6.96 6.88 -4.39
CA ASN A 15 -7.01 7.16 -2.96
C ASN A 15 -6.48 5.96 -2.17
N VAL A 16 -5.85 6.26 -1.02
CA VAL A 16 -5.51 5.27 0.00
C VAL A 16 -5.89 5.83 1.36
N SER A 17 -6.44 4.97 2.21
CA SER A 17 -6.75 5.29 3.60
C SER A 17 -6.45 4.11 4.51
N PHE A 18 -6.05 4.40 5.74
CA PHE A 18 -5.96 3.43 6.81
C PHE A 18 -6.62 4.01 8.06
N PHE A 19 -7.12 3.14 8.92
CA PHE A 19 -7.73 3.55 10.17
C PHE A 19 -6.98 2.94 11.35
N GLU A 20 -6.85 3.73 12.40
CA GLU A 20 -6.34 3.29 13.69
C GLU A 20 -7.53 3.16 14.64
N ASN A 21 -7.77 1.95 15.11
CA ASN A 21 -8.77 1.69 16.14
C ASN A 21 -8.09 1.75 17.51
N ARG A 22 -8.51 2.70 18.36
CA ARG A 22 -7.98 2.91 19.71
C ARG A 22 -8.91 2.38 20.82
N GLY A 23 -9.77 1.42 20.47
CA GLY A 23 -10.76 0.84 21.40
C GLY A 23 -11.69 1.91 21.95
N TYR A 24 -11.65 2.12 23.27
CA TYR A 24 -12.49 3.10 23.97
C TYR A 24 -12.31 4.55 23.51
N PHE A 25 -11.18 4.89 22.89
CA PHE A 25 -10.89 6.25 22.41
C PHE A 25 -11.33 6.52 20.96
N GLY A 26 -12.05 5.57 20.33
CA GLY A 26 -12.60 5.72 19.00
C GLY A 26 -11.67 5.27 17.87
N THR A 27 -12.03 5.65 16.64
CA THR A 27 -11.29 5.32 15.41
C THR A 27 -10.86 6.60 14.72
N THR A 28 -9.58 6.68 14.32
CA THR A 28 -9.06 7.78 13.49
C THR A 28 -8.78 7.23 12.09
N THR A 29 -9.30 7.89 11.06
CA THR A 29 -8.99 7.53 9.66
C THR A 29 -8.01 8.54 9.09
N PHE A 30 -6.96 8.03 8.46
CA PHE A 30 -5.96 8.79 7.74
C PHE A 30 -6.08 8.47 6.26
N SER A 31 -6.08 9.49 5.42
CA SER A 31 -6.14 9.35 3.96
C SER A 31 -5.14 10.28 3.29
N SER A 32 -4.91 10.07 1.99
CA SER A 32 -4.09 10.99 1.21
C SER A 32 -4.66 12.41 1.24
N LYS A 33 -3.83 13.39 1.64
CA LYS A 33 -4.18 14.82 1.60
C LYS A 33 -4.07 15.44 0.21
N ARG A 34 -3.49 14.70 -0.74
CA ARG A 34 -3.32 15.13 -2.14
C ARG A 34 -3.93 14.10 -3.06
N ASP A 35 -4.62 14.58 -4.09
CA ASP A 35 -5.10 13.73 -5.17
C ASP A 35 -3.91 13.13 -5.91
N PHE A 36 -4.08 11.88 -6.36
CA PHE A 36 -3.09 11.19 -7.17
C PHE A 36 -3.75 10.18 -8.09
N SER A 37 -2.98 9.70 -9.04
CA SER A 37 -3.45 8.74 -10.05
C SER A 37 -2.34 7.74 -10.33
N ALA A 38 -2.53 6.49 -9.87
CA ALA A 38 -1.66 5.37 -10.18
C ALA A 38 -2.40 4.39 -11.10
N ARG A 39 -2.24 4.56 -12.41
CA ARG A 39 -2.92 3.73 -13.42
C ARG A 39 -2.17 2.44 -13.70
N PHE A 40 -2.92 1.38 -13.97
CA PHE A 40 -2.39 0.08 -14.37
C PHE A 40 -3.38 -0.71 -15.20
N THR A 41 -2.86 -1.64 -15.99
CA THR A 41 -3.67 -2.54 -16.82
C THR A 41 -3.51 -3.96 -16.29
N VAL A 42 -4.62 -4.62 -16.00
CA VAL A 42 -4.66 -6.07 -15.75
C VAL A 42 -4.86 -6.75 -17.11
N LYS A 43 -3.89 -7.58 -17.51
CA LYS A 43 -4.01 -8.43 -18.69
C LYS A 43 -4.46 -9.83 -18.29
N GLU A 44 -5.15 -10.52 -19.19
CA GLU A 44 -5.51 -11.92 -18.97
C GLU A 44 -4.28 -12.77 -18.66
N GLY A 45 -4.37 -13.59 -17.60
CA GLY A 45 -3.27 -14.45 -17.15
C GLY A 45 -2.03 -13.74 -16.62
N HIS A 46 -2.10 -12.43 -16.37
CA HIS A 46 -1.01 -11.64 -15.77
C HIS A 46 -1.42 -11.11 -14.40
N ALA A 47 -0.43 -10.91 -13.54
CA ALA A 47 -0.63 -10.26 -12.25
C ALA A 47 -0.01 -8.86 -12.24
N VAL A 48 -0.65 -7.94 -11.53
CA VAL A 48 -0.09 -6.63 -11.22
C VAL A 48 0.30 -6.63 -9.75
N TYR A 49 1.59 -6.43 -9.48
CA TYR A 49 2.14 -6.41 -8.15
C TYR A 49 2.30 -4.96 -7.68
N LEU A 50 1.45 -4.56 -6.74
CA LEU A 50 1.43 -3.21 -6.18
C LEU A 50 2.57 -2.96 -5.18
N GLY A 51 3.12 -4.02 -4.59
CA GLY A 51 4.10 -3.93 -3.51
C GLY A 51 3.52 -4.29 -2.15
N GLU A 52 4.40 -4.23 -1.16
CA GLU A 52 4.03 -4.18 0.25
C GLU A 52 3.67 -2.74 0.62
N PHE A 53 2.58 -2.58 1.38
CA PHE A 53 2.16 -1.31 1.98
C PHE A 53 2.13 -1.51 3.49
N LEU A 54 3.06 -0.89 4.21
CA LEU A 54 3.09 -0.87 5.67
C LEU A 54 2.70 0.52 6.16
N SER A 55 1.64 0.62 6.95
CA SER A 55 1.20 1.88 7.53
C SER A 55 2.05 2.24 8.75
N HIS A 56 2.62 3.43 8.77
CA HIS A 56 3.37 3.98 9.88
C HIS A 56 2.64 5.18 10.47
N PRO A 57 2.31 5.16 11.78
CA PRO A 57 1.77 6.32 12.45
C PRO A 57 2.85 7.37 12.70
N VAL A 58 2.50 8.64 12.54
CA VAL A 58 3.28 9.78 13.01
C VAL A 58 2.65 10.28 14.30
N LEU A 59 3.37 10.13 15.40
CA LEU A 59 2.90 10.54 16.72
C LEU A 59 3.12 12.06 16.91
N GLY A 60 2.05 12.77 17.21
CA GLY A 60 2.07 14.13 17.74
C GLY A 60 1.87 14.14 19.26
N LYS A 61 2.07 15.31 19.88
CA LYS A 61 1.78 15.52 21.31
C LYS A 61 0.61 16.49 21.46
N ILE A 62 -0.34 16.17 22.33
CA ILE A 62 -1.40 17.11 22.74
C ILE A 62 -1.06 17.81 24.05
N PHE A 63 -1.84 18.83 24.43
CA PHE A 63 -1.59 19.77 25.54
C PHE A 63 -1.49 19.17 26.97
N PHE A 64 -1.44 17.84 27.08
CA PHE A 64 -1.24 17.08 28.32
C PHE A 64 -0.08 16.08 28.25
N GLY A 65 0.80 16.19 27.24
CA GLY A 65 1.96 15.31 27.07
C GLY A 65 1.65 13.91 26.54
N MET A 66 0.37 13.59 26.30
CA MET A 66 -0.03 12.34 25.66
C MET A 66 0.35 12.34 24.17
N SER A 67 0.95 11.22 23.73
CA SER A 67 1.19 10.96 22.31
C SER A 67 -0.10 10.51 21.64
N VAL A 68 -0.48 11.17 20.55
CA VAL A 68 -1.61 10.78 19.69
C VAL A 68 -1.12 10.64 18.26
N THR A 69 -1.60 9.66 17.51
CA THR A 69 -1.31 9.60 16.07
C THR A 69 -1.95 10.81 15.40
N ALA A 70 -1.11 11.70 14.88
CA ALA A 70 -1.49 12.95 14.25
C ALA A 70 -1.58 12.80 12.73
N GLU A 71 -0.71 11.98 12.16
CA GLU A 71 -0.68 11.65 10.74
C GLU A 71 -0.22 10.19 10.55
N GLY A 72 -0.14 9.74 9.31
CA GLY A 72 0.67 8.58 8.99
C GLY A 72 0.86 8.43 7.49
N TYR A 73 1.71 7.49 7.13
CA TYR A 73 2.14 7.24 5.76
C TYR A 73 2.27 5.74 5.53
N PHE A 74 2.35 5.34 4.27
CA PHE A 74 2.72 4.00 3.85
C PHE A 74 4.19 3.96 3.46
N VAL A 75 4.93 3.03 4.05
CA VAL A 75 6.17 2.54 3.47
C VAL A 75 5.80 1.55 2.38
N VAL A 76 6.26 1.82 1.15
CA VAL A 76 6.05 0.97 -0.01
C VAL A 76 7.35 0.26 -0.38
N ALA A 77 7.29 -1.06 -0.55
CA ALA A 77 8.48 -1.86 -0.85
C ALA A 77 8.21 -2.95 -1.88
N ASN A 78 9.23 -3.23 -2.71
CA ASN A 78 9.22 -4.40 -3.58
C ASN A 78 9.66 -5.64 -2.80
N LYS A 79 8.70 -6.51 -2.48
CA LYS A 79 8.92 -7.79 -1.80
C LYS A 79 8.44 -8.96 -2.66
N LEU A 80 8.44 -8.79 -3.99
CA LEU A 80 7.82 -9.73 -4.93
C LEU A 80 8.25 -11.19 -4.70
N HIS A 81 9.56 -11.44 -4.52
CA HIS A 81 10.06 -12.80 -4.34
C HIS A 81 9.50 -13.48 -3.08
N ARG A 82 9.47 -12.75 -1.95
CA ARG A 82 8.84 -13.21 -0.70
C ARG A 82 7.34 -13.46 -0.91
N ASP A 83 6.66 -12.53 -1.57
CA ASP A 83 5.20 -12.59 -1.71
C ASP A 83 4.76 -13.71 -2.67
N LEU A 84 5.50 -13.96 -3.76
CA LEU A 84 5.28 -15.12 -4.63
C LEU A 84 5.45 -16.45 -3.88
N ALA A 85 6.41 -16.54 -2.97
CA ALA A 85 6.58 -17.75 -2.14
C ALA A 85 5.37 -17.96 -1.21
N VAL A 86 4.84 -16.90 -0.61
CA VAL A 86 3.63 -16.97 0.24
C VAL A 86 2.40 -17.34 -0.59
N LEU A 87 2.22 -16.78 -1.79
CA LEU A 87 1.11 -17.12 -2.70
C LEU A 87 1.16 -18.59 -3.13
N SER A 88 2.34 -19.07 -3.53
CA SER A 88 2.52 -20.47 -3.91
C SER A 88 2.19 -21.42 -2.75
N GLY A 89 2.53 -21.05 -1.52
CA GLY A 89 2.18 -21.83 -0.32
C GLY A 89 0.66 -21.91 -0.06
N ARG A 90 -0.13 -20.99 -0.61
CA ARG A 90 -1.60 -20.98 -0.57
C ARG A 90 -2.25 -21.68 -1.76
N GLY A 91 -1.46 -22.21 -2.69
CA GLY A 91 -1.94 -22.82 -3.94
C GLY A 91 -2.15 -21.84 -5.09
N GLU A 92 -1.89 -20.54 -4.90
CA GLU A 92 -1.93 -19.53 -5.95
C GLU A 92 -0.62 -19.56 -6.75
N LYS A 93 -0.66 -20.09 -7.98
CA LYS A 93 0.50 -20.15 -8.87
C LYS A 93 0.50 -18.98 -9.84
N ILE A 94 1.34 -17.99 -9.58
CA ILE A 94 1.59 -16.86 -10.48
C ILE A 94 2.96 -17.05 -11.13
N ALA A 95 3.01 -17.06 -12.45
CA ALA A 95 4.26 -17.12 -13.19
C ALA A 95 5.00 -15.78 -13.03
N SER A 96 6.25 -15.82 -12.54
CA SER A 96 7.02 -14.61 -12.18
C SER A 96 7.32 -13.71 -13.38
N ASP A 97 7.40 -14.28 -14.57
CA ASP A 97 7.55 -13.59 -15.86
C ASP A 97 6.28 -12.88 -16.33
N LYS A 98 5.13 -13.16 -15.70
CA LYS A 98 3.83 -12.54 -15.99
C LYS A 98 3.40 -11.53 -14.93
N VAL A 99 4.35 -10.95 -14.20
CA VAL A 99 4.08 -9.95 -13.17
C VAL A 99 4.56 -8.57 -13.60
N THR A 100 3.64 -7.60 -13.61
CA THR A 100 3.99 -6.17 -13.76
C THR A 100 4.15 -5.54 -12.39
N ILE A 101 5.31 -4.94 -12.10
CA ILE A 101 5.61 -4.34 -10.79
C ILE A 101 5.29 -2.83 -10.82
N MET A 102 4.47 -2.37 -9.87
CA MET A 102 4.07 -0.95 -9.76
C MET A 102 4.77 -0.16 -8.65
N VAL A 103 5.59 -0.80 -7.81
CA VAL A 103 6.26 -0.13 -6.68
C VAL A 103 6.96 1.18 -7.10
N PRO A 104 7.74 1.24 -8.21
CA PRO A 104 8.36 2.50 -8.63
C PRO A 104 7.33 3.59 -8.95
N THR A 105 6.17 3.25 -9.51
CA THR A 105 5.11 4.21 -9.83
C THR A 105 4.65 4.94 -8.57
N PHE A 106 4.34 4.24 -7.48
CA PHE A 106 3.92 4.88 -6.23
C PHE A 106 4.96 5.84 -5.65
N LEU A 107 6.25 5.49 -5.77
CA LEU A 107 7.35 6.35 -5.30
C LEU A 107 7.55 7.58 -6.20
N LEU A 108 7.31 7.45 -7.52
CA LEU A 108 7.46 8.55 -8.49
C LEU A 108 6.31 9.53 -8.49
N ILE A 109 5.10 9.14 -8.05
CA ILE A 109 3.94 10.06 -7.95
C ILE A 109 4.23 11.18 -6.92
N GLY A 110 5.16 10.98 -5.98
CA GLY A 110 5.63 12.06 -5.10
C GLY A 110 4.57 12.53 -4.09
N VAL A 111 3.63 11.65 -3.73
CA VAL A 111 2.60 11.94 -2.72
C VAL A 111 3.17 11.66 -1.34
N PRO A 112 3.03 12.57 -0.37
CA PRO A 112 3.61 12.41 0.98
C PRO A 112 3.17 11.14 1.73
N VAL A 113 2.03 10.56 1.33
CA VAL A 113 1.48 9.33 1.90
C VAL A 113 2.28 8.09 1.52
N PHE A 114 3.16 8.14 0.51
CA PHE A 114 4.03 7.03 0.12
C PHE A 114 5.49 7.38 0.38
N ARG A 115 6.22 6.48 1.03
CA ARG A 115 7.66 6.58 1.28
C ARG A 115 8.37 5.29 0.88
N ASP A 116 9.63 5.40 0.46
CA ASP A 116 10.46 4.24 0.19
C ASP A 116 10.96 3.65 1.52
N SER A 117 10.93 2.33 1.65
CA SER A 117 11.58 1.57 2.73
C SER A 117 13.07 1.87 2.93
N ARG A 118 13.76 2.41 1.91
CA ARG A 118 15.18 2.81 1.99
C ARG A 118 15.41 4.20 2.57
N ALA A 119 14.35 4.93 2.90
CA ALA A 119 14.43 6.28 3.48
C ALA A 119 14.45 6.28 5.02
N GLU A 120 14.53 5.11 5.66
CA GLU A 120 14.64 4.91 7.12
C GLU A 120 15.98 4.28 7.51
#